data_AF-A0A554MIQ2-F1
#
_entry.id   AF-A0A554MIQ2-F1
#
_cell.length_a   1.000
_cell.length_b   1.000
_cell.length_c   1.000
_cell.angle_alpha   90.00
_cell.angle_beta   90.00
_cell.angle_gamma   90.00
#
_symmetry.space_group_name_H-M   'P 1'
#
loop_
_entity.id
_entity.type
_entity.pdbx_description
1 polymer ?
#
loop_
_entity_poly.entity_id
_entity_poly.type
_entity_poly.pdbx_seq_one_letter_code
_entity_poly.pdbx_strand_id
1 'polypeptide(L)' 'DRIVKTYMREQEKAGTIKILTKKPIRPGQEEIRSNPRARSAMLRAAVKNT' A
#
# COMPACT_ATOMS: atom_id res chain seq x y z
N ASP A 1 -4.94 4.99 4.94
CA ASP A 1 -5.31 3.77 4.18
C ASP A 1 -6.47 3.99 3.20
N ARG A 2 -7.68 4.34 3.67
CA ARG A 2 -8.89 4.42 2.82
C ARG A 2 -8.72 5.30 1.57
N ILE A 3 -8.14 6.49 1.72
CA ILE A 3 -7.90 7.44 0.62
C ILE A 3 -6.99 6.83 -0.44
N VAL A 4 -5.83 6.30 -0.04
CA VAL A 4 -4.86 5.67 -0.95
C VAL A 4 -5.47 4.46 -1.67
N LYS A 5 -6.25 3.64 -0.96
CA LYS A 5 -6.95 2.49 -1.55
C LYS A 5 -7.96 2.93 -2.62
N THR A 6 -8.75 3.97 -2.35
CA THR A 6 -9.73 4.49 -3.30
C THR A 6 -9.03 5.08 -4.52
N TYR A 7 -8.05 5.97 -4.31
CA TYR A 7 -7.29 6.59 -5.38
C TYR A 7 -6.60 5.57 -6.29
N MET A 8 -5.90 4.58 -5.72
CA MET A 8 -5.23 3.55 -6.51
C MET A 8 -6.20 2.71 -7.35
N ARG A 9 -7.40 2.40 -6.82
CA ARG A 9 -8.43 1.68 -7.58
C ARG A 9 -9.03 2.50 -8.69
N GLU A 10 -9.23 3.80 -8.47
CA GLU A 10 -9.71 4.71 -9.51
C GLU A 10 -8.69 4.83 -10.64
N GLN A 11 -7.40 4.97 -10.31
CA GLN A 11 -6.32 5.01 -11.28
C GLN A 11 -6.11 3.68 -12.01
N GLU A 12 -6.34 2.54 -11.34
CA GLU A 12 -6.30 1.23 -11.98
C GLU A 12 -7.48 1.04 -12.94
N LYS A 13 -8.68 1.48 -12.57
CA LYS A 13 -9.84 1.51 -13.46
C LYS A 13 -9.64 2.43 -14.66
N ALA A 14 -8.92 3.54 -14.47
CA ALA A 14 -8.54 4.44 -15.56
C ALA A 14 -7.42 3.88 -16.45
N GLY A 15 -6.84 2.72 -16.12
CA GLY A 15 -5.77 2.08 -16.89
C GLY A 15 -4.38 2.67 -16.68
N THR A 16 -4.25 3.75 -15.91
CA THR A 16 -2.99 4.51 -15.69
C THR A 16 -2.00 3.75 -14.83
N ILE A 17 -2.48 2.95 -13.87
CA ILE A 17 -1.63 2.18 -12.96
C ILE A 17 -2.13 0.74 -12.82
N LYS A 18 -1.27 -0.17 -12.40
CA LYS A 18 -1.61 -1.53 -12.01
C LYS A 18 -1.25 -1.76 -10.55
N ILE A 19 -2.22 -2.13 -9.72
CA ILE A 19 -1.99 -2.38 -8.30
C ILE A 19 -1.21 -3.69 -8.15
N LEU A 20 -0.08 -3.64 -7.46
CA LEU A 20 0.76 -4.82 -7.19
C LEU A 20 0.32 -5.51 -5.89
N THR A 21 -0.08 -4.73 -4.89
CA THR A 21 -0.42 -5.24 -3.56
C THR A 21 -1.94 -5.42 -3.40
N LYS A 22 -2.43 -6.66 -3.46
CA LYS A 22 -3.86 -6.99 -3.22
C LYS A 22 -4.33 -6.58 -1.80
N LYS A 23 -3.47 -6.77 -0.79
CA LYS A 23 -3.66 -6.35 0.61
C LYS A 23 -2.49 -5.43 1.01
N PRO A 24 -2.69 -4.45 1.91
CA PRO A 24 -1.59 -3.62 2.40
C PRO A 24 -0.58 -4.49 3.14
N ILE A 25 0.71 -4.26 2.90
CA ILE A 25 1.80 -4.94 3.61
C ILE A 25 1.97 -4.27 4.98
N ARG A 26 2.07 -5.09 6.03
CA ARG A 26 2.26 -4.69 7.42
C ARG A 26 3.72 -4.95 7.83
N PRO A 27 4.26 -4.17 8.77
CA PRO A 27 5.58 -4.44 9.32
C PRO A 27 5.58 -5.75 10.13
N GLY A 28 6.74 -6.40 10.15
CA GLY A 28 6.97 -7.62 10.93
C GLY A 28 7.11 -7.35 12.43
N GLN A 29 7.05 -8.40 13.25
CA GLN A 29 7.15 -8.26 14.71
C GLN A 29 8.50 -7.69 15.17
N GLU A 30 9.60 -8.05 14.51
CA GLU A 30 10.93 -7.52 14.82
C GLU A 30 11.02 -6.03 14.55
N GLU A 31 10.47 -5.58 13.42
CA GLU A 31 10.43 -4.16 13.04
C GLU A 31 9.56 -3.35 14.02
N ILE A 32 8.45 -3.91 14.51
CA ILE A 32 7.61 -3.27 15.53
C ILE A 32 8.33 -3.18 16.88
N ARG A 33 9.16 -4.17 17.24
CA ARG A 33 9.96 -4.14 18.47
C ARG A 33 11.07 -3.09 18.40
N SER A 34 11.76 -3.00 17.26
CA SER A 34 12.82 -2.02 17.03
C SER A 34 12.27 -0.59 16.82
N ASN A 35 11.12 -0.47 16.16
CA ASN A 35 10.42 0.78 15.89
C ASN A 35 8.92 0.66 16.21
N PRO A 36 8.50 0.92 17.45
CA PRO A 36 7.09 0.84 17.86
C PRO A 36 6.15 1.73 17.05
N ARG A 37 6.65 2.85 16.49
CA ARG A 37 5.86 3.77 15.66
C ARG A 37 5.47 3.14 14.31
N ALA A 38 6.23 2.15 13.85
CA ALA A 38 5.92 1.44 12.61
C ALA A 38 4.66 0.57 12.73
N ARG A 39 4.22 0.18 13.94
CA ARG A 39 3.08 -0.74 14.17
C ARG A 39 1.83 -0.44 13.33
N SER A 40 1.53 0.82 13.05
CA SER A 40 0.35 1.24 12.29
C SER A 40 0.56 1.37 10.78
N ALA A 41 1.80 1.20 10.29
CA ALA A 41 2.16 1.36 8.89
C ALA A 41 1.40 0.37 7.98
N MET A 42 1.09 0.84 6.78
CA MET A 42 0.39 0.10 5.72
C MET A 42 1.01 0.48 4.38
N LEU A 43 1.84 -0.39 3.83
CA LEU A 43 2.45 -0.17 2.53
C LEU A 43 1.48 -0.64 1.43
N ARG A 44 1.25 0.22 0.44
CA ARG A 44 0.51 -0.08 -0.79
C ARG A 44 1.37 0.34 -1.98
N ALA A 45 1.49 -0.53 -2.97
CA ALA A 45 2.30 -0.28 -4.16
C ALA A 45 1.50 -0.52 -5.45
N ALA A 46 1.76 0.32 -6.44
CA ALA A 46 1.27 0.18 -7.80
C ALA A 46 2.38 0.59 -8.77
N VAL A 47 2.33 0.04 -9.97
CA VAL A 47 3.22 0.41 -11.08
C VAL A 47 2.44 1.27 -12.06
N LYS A 48 3.06 2.31 -12.63
CA LYS A 48 2.46 3.08 -13.71
C LYS A 48 2.52 2.25 -14.99
N ASN A 49 1.38 2.06 -15.65
CA ASN A 49 1.39 1.47 -16.98
C ASN A 49 2.04 2.49 -17.94
N THR A 50 3.03 2.02 -18.70
CA THR A 50 3.73 2.83 -19.70
C THR A 50 2.88 2.93 -20.96
#